data_AF-A0A920DKZ8-F1
#
_entry.id   AF-A0A920DKZ8-F1
#
_cell.length_a   1.000
_cell.length_b   1.000
_cell.length_c   1.000
_cell.angle_alpha   90.00
_cell.angle_beta   90.00
_cell.angle_gamma   90.00
#
_symmetry.space_group_name_H-M   'P 1'
#
loop_
_entity.id
_entity.type
_entity.pdbx_description
1 polymer ?
#
loop_
_entity_poly.entity_id
_entity_poly.type
_entity_poly.pdbx_seq_one_letter_code
_entity_poly.pdbx_strand_id
1 'polypeptide(L)' 'MSDQFSGTKDVADNLAFSLDNLNSYLESACPEVEKINSYKQFKGGQSNPTYLLTAESQKYVLRRKPLANF' A
#
# COMPACT_ATOMS: atom_id res chain seq x y z
N MET A 1 24.53 8.58 0.47
CA MET A 1 24.00 7.23 0.76
C MET A 1 22.56 7.16 0.25
N SER A 2 22.38 6.59 -0.94
CA SER A 2 21.16 5.93 -1.47
C SER A 2 19.77 6.56 -1.32
N ASP A 3 19.58 7.83 -1.71
CA ASP A 3 18.24 8.46 -1.86
C ASP A 3 17.35 7.83 -2.95
N GLN A 4 17.90 6.93 -3.76
CA GLN A 4 17.21 6.34 -4.89
C GLN A 4 16.05 5.41 -4.49
N PHE A 5 16.10 4.84 -3.28
CA PHE A 5 15.08 3.90 -2.78
C PHE A 5 14.27 4.47 -1.60
N SER A 6 14.50 5.72 -1.20
CA SER A 6 13.83 6.36 -0.07
C SER A 6 12.54 7.09 -0.51
N GLY A 7 11.56 7.14 0.39
CA GLY A 7 10.28 7.80 0.17
C GLY A 7 9.27 7.02 -0.68
N THR A 8 8.24 7.72 -1.13
CA THR A 8 7.13 7.17 -1.90
C THR A 8 7.04 7.78 -3.29
N LYS A 9 6.32 7.11 -4.18
CA LYS A 9 5.99 7.51 -5.54
C LYS A 9 4.53 7.15 -5.83
N ASP A 10 4.00 7.66 -6.92
CA ASP A 10 2.71 7.22 -7.41
C ASP A 10 2.75 5.73 -7.77
N VAL A 11 1.62 5.09 -7.59
CA VAL A 11 1.50 3.64 -7.75
C VAL A 11 1.50 3.33 -9.23
N ALA A 12 2.35 2.41 -9.66
CA ALA A 12 2.32 1.93 -11.04
C ALA A 12 0.99 1.22 -11.33
N ASP A 13 0.41 1.41 -12.51
CA ASP A 13 -0.92 0.89 -12.86
C ASP A 13 -1.04 -0.62 -12.67
N ASN A 14 0.00 -1.38 -13.01
CA ASN A 14 0.04 -2.84 -12.85
C ASN A 14 0.11 -3.30 -11.37
N LEU A 15 0.36 -2.38 -10.45
CA LEU A 15 0.43 -2.61 -9.01
C LEU A 15 -0.70 -1.92 -8.25
N ALA A 16 -1.56 -1.16 -8.93
CA ALA A 16 -2.71 -0.50 -8.34
C ALA A 16 -3.77 -1.52 -7.89
N PHE A 17 -4.59 -1.12 -6.93
CA PHE A 17 -5.73 -1.89 -6.45
C PHE A 17 -6.86 -0.94 -6.01
N SER A 18 -8.09 -1.46 -5.95
CA SER A 18 -9.25 -0.67 -5.51
C SER A 18 -9.16 -0.36 -4.02
N LEU A 19 -9.25 0.93 -3.69
CA LEU A 19 -9.27 1.42 -2.32
C LEU A 19 -10.55 0.98 -1.59
N ASP A 20 -11.69 0.96 -2.30
CA ASP A 20 -12.96 0.51 -1.73
C ASP A 20 -12.90 -0.97 -1.36
N ASN A 21 -12.35 -1.81 -2.23
CA ASN A 21 -12.18 -3.24 -1.94
C ASN A 21 -11.24 -3.47 -0.75
N LEU A 22 -10.17 -2.68 -0.63
CA LEU A 22 -9.28 -2.74 0.53
C LEU A 22 -10.02 -2.35 1.82
N ASN A 23 -10.76 -1.24 1.80
CA ASN A 23 -11.51 -0.78 2.97
C ASN A 23 -12.56 -1.80 3.41
N SER A 24 -13.36 -2.35 2.49
CA SER A 24 -14.34 -3.40 2.81
C SER A 24 -13.70 -4.66 3.40
N TYR A 25 -12.50 -5.03 2.94
CA TYR A 25 -11.77 -6.14 3.55
C TYR A 25 -11.30 -5.79 4.98
N LEU A 26 -10.71 -4.61 5.17
CA LEU A 26 -10.19 -4.17 6.47
C LEU A 26 -11.29 -4.06 7.53
N GLU A 27 -12.49 -3.64 7.17
CA GLU A 27 -13.64 -3.58 8.09
C GLU A 27 -13.90 -4.90 8.83
N SER A 28 -13.61 -6.04 8.20
CA SER A 28 -13.75 -7.36 8.82
C SER A 28 -12.44 -7.94 9.34
N ALA A 29 -11.33 -7.76 8.60
CA ALA A 29 -10.06 -8.40 8.91
C ALA A 29 -9.23 -7.64 9.97
N CYS A 30 -9.36 -6.31 10.02
CA CYS A 30 -8.64 -5.43 10.94
C CYS A 30 -9.53 -4.21 11.31
N PRO A 31 -10.60 -4.39 12.10
CA PRO A 31 -11.56 -3.33 12.42
C PRO A 31 -10.96 -2.10 13.12
N GLU A 32 -9.79 -2.24 13.72
CA GLU A 32 -9.02 -1.16 14.34
C GLU A 32 -8.36 -0.22 13.31
N VAL A 33 -8.25 -0.64 12.05
CA VAL A 33 -7.67 0.17 10.98
C VAL A 33 -8.74 1.14 10.47
N GLU A 34 -8.49 2.43 10.67
CA GLU A 34 -9.30 3.50 10.09
C GLU A 34 -9.45 3.35 8.57
N LYS A 35 -10.57 3.88 8.04
CA LYS A 35 -10.80 3.94 6.60
C LYS A 35 -9.64 4.64 5.89
N ILE A 36 -9.09 3.96 4.89
CA ILE A 36 -7.97 4.46 4.09
C ILE A 36 -8.50 5.40 3.01
N ASN A 37 -7.90 6.58 2.92
CA ASN A 37 -8.30 7.66 2.00
C ASN A 37 -7.39 7.74 0.76
N SER A 38 -6.12 7.36 0.90
CA SER A 38 -5.17 7.33 -0.22
C SER A 38 -4.01 6.38 0.06
N TYR A 39 -3.27 6.04 -0.99
CA TYR A 39 -2.05 5.26 -0.85
C TYR A 39 -0.99 5.63 -1.88
N LYS A 40 0.28 5.44 -1.52
CA LYS A 40 1.44 5.62 -2.41
C LYS A 40 2.36 4.42 -2.34
N GLN A 41 3.08 4.12 -3.42
CA GLN A 41 4.04 3.02 -3.46
C GLN A 41 5.38 3.50 -2.89
N PHE A 42 6.05 2.68 -2.08
CA PHE A 42 7.44 2.96 -1.71
C PHE A 42 8.38 2.78 -2.92
N LYS A 43 9.43 3.59 -3.02
CA LYS A 43 10.42 3.46 -4.11
C LYS A 43 11.25 2.17 -4.00
N GLY A 44 11.46 1.66 -2.78
CA GLY A 44 12.05 0.35 -2.49
C GLY A 44 11.04 -0.80 -2.43
N GLY A 45 11.53 -2.04 -2.26
CA GLY A 45 10.66 -3.21 -2.06
C GLY A 45 10.11 -3.85 -3.35
N GLN A 46 10.84 -3.83 -4.46
CA GLN A 46 10.33 -4.35 -5.74
C GLN A 46 9.93 -5.84 -5.71
N SER A 47 10.59 -6.66 -4.90
CA SER A 47 10.21 -8.08 -4.74
C SER A 47 8.88 -8.25 -4.00
N ASN A 48 8.48 -7.31 -3.14
CA ASN A 48 7.21 -7.34 -2.41
C ASN A 48 6.60 -5.93 -2.44
N PRO A 49 5.68 -5.64 -3.37
CA PRO A 49 5.08 -4.32 -3.49
C PRO A 49 4.61 -3.80 -2.14
N THR A 50 5.17 -2.66 -1.73
CA THR A 50 4.93 -2.07 -0.41
C THR A 50 4.35 -0.67 -0.59
N TYR A 51 3.34 -0.33 0.21
CA TYR A 51 2.54 0.89 0.08
C TYR A 51 2.42 1.60 1.42
N LEU A 52 2.46 2.92 1.38
CA LEU A 52 2.05 3.78 2.48
C LEU A 52 0.55 4.05 2.32
N LEU A 53 -0.25 3.58 3.26
CA LEU A 53 -1.67 3.88 3.35
C LEU A 53 -1.86 5.10 4.26
N THR A 54 -2.70 6.05 3.86
CA THR A 54 -3.04 7.23 4.65
C THR A 54 -4.51 7.20 5.00
N ALA A 55 -4.80 7.14 6.30
CA ALA A 55 -6.14 7.33 6.87
C ALA A 55 -6.31 8.77 7.35
N GLU A 56 -7.33 9.03 8.16
CA GLU A 56 -7.61 10.36 8.68
C GLU A 56 -6.55 10.79 9.71
N SER A 57 -6.31 9.96 10.73
CA SER A 57 -5.38 10.30 11.82
C SER A 57 -4.07 9.51 11.78
N GLN A 58 -4.04 8.41 11.03
CA GLN A 58 -2.96 7.43 11.04
C GLN A 58 -2.42 7.09 9.65
N LYS A 59 -1.22 6.50 9.64
CA LYS A 59 -0.58 5.95 8.44
C LYS A 59 -0.18 4.51 8.69
N TYR A 60 -0.38 3.67 7.68
CA TYR A 60 -0.09 2.24 7.74
C TYR A 60 0.83 1.81 6.61
N VAL A 61 1.49 0.68 6.78
CA VAL A 61 2.30 0.06 5.73
C VAL A 61 1.63 -1.24 5.30
N LEU A 62 1.25 -1.31 4.02
CA LEU A 62 0.76 -2.54 3.40
C LEU A 62 1.88 -3.18 2.60
N ARG A 63 2.13 -4.47 2.83
CA ARG A 63 3.09 -5.28 2.07
C ARG A 63 2.36 -6.44 1.39
N ARG A 64 2.44 -6.51 0.06
CA ARG A 64 1.87 -7.58 -0.75
C ARG A 64 2.91 -8.64 -1.06
N LYS A 65 2.46 -9.89 -1.22
CA LYS A 65 3.28 -10.95 -1.85
C LYS A 65 3.63 -10.53 -3.29
N PRO A 66 4.74 -11.04 -3.86
CA PRO A 66 5.04 -10.82 -5.26
C PRO A 66 3.87 -11.36 -6.11
N LEU A 67 3.49 -10.62 -7.14
CA LEU A 67 2.65 -11.15 -8.21
C LEU A 67 3.53 -12.11 -9.02
N ALA A 68 3.65 -13.36 -8.58
CA ALA A 68 4.24 -14.38 -9.42
C ALA A 68 3.27 -14.61 -10.59
N ASN A 69 3.77 -14.54 -11.82
CA ASN A 69 3.02 -15.00 -12.98
C ASN A 69 2.75 -16.49 -12.76
N PHE A 70 1.50 -16.84 -12.46
CA PHE A 70 0.99 -18.21 -12.61
C PHE A 70 0.45 -18.37 -14.03
#